data_AF-A0A8J3JPA6-F1
#
_entry.id   AF-A0A8J3JPA6-F1
#
_cell.length_a   1.000
_cell.length_b   1.000
_cell.length_c   1.000
_cell.angle_alpha   90.00
_cell.angle_beta   90.00
_cell.angle_gamma   90.00
#
_symmetry.space_group_name_H-M   'P 1'
#
loop_
_entity.id
_entity.type
_entity.pdbx_description
1 polymer ?
#
loop_
_entity_poly.entity_id
_entity_poly.type
_entity_poly.pdbx_seq_one_letter_code
_entity_poly.pdbx_strand_id
1 'polypeptide(L)'
;MLIETLSVREAREQLPTVLERFRNGDRTPVGVGSHRKTEAVMVPVEVFDELIAERARSVMQAAASVRAEGLVVEADVEAITERWARGEISTAQMREQVRRLYDAP
;
A
#
# COMPACT_ATOMS: atom_id res chain seq x y z
N MET A 1 -8.24 2.51 13.85
CA MET A 1 -6.94 2.19 14.48
C MET A 1 -6.18 3.51 14.60
N LEU A 2 -5.82 3.96 15.80
CA LEU A 2 -5.02 5.16 15.98
C LEU A 2 -3.55 4.73 15.99
N ILE A 3 -2.81 5.10 14.94
CA ILE A 3 -1.36 4.86 14.89
C ILE A 3 -0.72 5.94 15.77
N GLU A 4 0.10 5.51 16.73
CA GLU A 4 0.93 6.44 17.52
C GLU A 4 1.74 7.31 16.54
N THR A 5 1.56 8.63 16.61
CA THR A 5 2.16 9.56 15.65
C THR A 5 3.17 10.44 16.35
N LEU A 6 4.43 10.26 15.99
CA LEU A 6 5.54 11.11 16.40
C LEU A 6 5.56 12.38 15.55
N SER A 7 5.86 13.51 16.18
CA SER A 7 6.27 14.70 15.44
C SER A 7 7.56 14.43 14.65
N VAL A 8 7.86 15.23 13.64
CA VAL A 8 9.13 15.11 12.87
C VAL A 8 10.35 15.15 13.80
N ARG A 9 10.31 16.00 14.84
CA ARG A 9 11.40 16.10 15.82
C ARG A 9 11.53 14.81 16.63
N GLU A 10 10.42 14.32 17.20
CA GLU A 10 10.41 13.08 17.98
C GLU A 10 10.81 11.88 17.13
N ALA A 11 10.38 11.81 15.87
CA ALA A 11 10.77 10.76 14.94
C ALA A 11 12.29 10.74 14.73
N ARG A 12 12.94 11.90 14.59
CA ARG A 12 14.42 11.97 14.49
C ARG A 12 15.13 11.55 15.77
N GLU A 13 14.60 11.94 16.92
CA GLU A 13 15.19 11.63 18.23
C GLU A 13 15.02 10.14 18.59
N GLN A 14 13.86 9.56 18.27
CA GLN A 14 13.50 8.18 18.62
C GLN A 14 13.82 7.14 17.54
N LEU A 15 14.29 7.55 16.35
CA LEU A 15 14.58 6.65 15.24
C LEU A 15 15.47 5.46 15.65
N PRO A 16 16.56 5.62 16.41
CA PRO A 16 17.38 4.49 16.83
C PRO A 16 16.59 3.44 17.63
N THR A 17 15.75 3.89 18.57
CA THR A 17 14.89 3.04 19.41
C THR A 17 13.81 2.34 18.59
N VAL A 18 13.18 3.04 17.65
CA VAL A 18 12.20 2.45 16.73
C VAL A 18 12.86 1.35 15.88
N LEU A 19 14.03 1.63 15.31
CA LEU A 19 14.77 0.64 14.53
C LEU A 19 15.25 -0.54 15.37
N GLU A 20 15.62 -0.32 16.63
CA GLU A 20 15.96 -1.40 17.57
C GLU A 20 14.76 -2.30 17.87
N ARG A 21 13.58 -1.71 18.11
CA ARG A 21 12.34 -2.47 18.27
C ARG A 21 12.04 -3.32 17.04
N PHE A 22 12.15 -2.75 15.85
CA PHE A 22 11.95 -3.49 14.59
C PHE A 22 12.94 -4.64 14.44
N ARG A 23 14.24 -4.42 14.71
CA ARG A 23 15.25 -5.49 14.71
C ARG A 23 14.95 -6.61 15.70
N ASN A 24 14.29 -6.28 16.81
CA ASN A 24 13.86 -7.24 17.83
C ASN A 24 12.48 -7.87 17.53
N GLY A 25 11.95 -7.69 16.32
CA GLY A 25 10.73 -8.33 15.84
C GLY A 25 9.43 -7.58 16.16
N ASP A 26 9.50 -6.34 16.64
CA ASP A 26 8.29 -5.50 16.76
C ASP A 26 7.76 -5.14 15.37
N ARG A 27 6.48 -5.46 15.13
CA ARG A 27 5.79 -5.25 13.86
C ARG A 27 4.81 -4.08 13.89
N THR A 28 4.78 -3.34 15.00
CA THR A 28 3.85 -2.23 15.23
C THR A 28 4.22 -1.01 14.35
N PRO A 29 3.31 -0.53 13.48
CA PRO A 29 3.55 0.67 12.69
C PRO A 29 3.68 1.91 13.57
N VAL A 30 4.57 2.84 13.19
CA VAL A 30 4.73 4.14 13.84
C VAL A 30 4.44 5.25 12.85
N GLY A 31 3.54 6.16 13.22
CA GLY A 31 3.18 7.33 12.43
C GLY A 31 4.20 8.44 12.59
N VAL A 32 4.41 9.22 11.53
CA VAL A 32 5.20 10.45 11.54
C VAL A 32 4.36 11.57 10.95
N GLY A 33 4.37 12.75 11.55
CA GLY A 33 3.67 13.90 10.99
C GLY A 33 3.70 15.14 11.88
N SER A 34 2.67 15.97 11.75
CA SER A 34 2.55 17.25 12.47
C SER A 34 1.20 17.34 13.19
N HIS A 35 1.19 17.88 14.42
CA HIS A 35 -0.03 18.23 15.16
C HIS A 35 -1.14 17.15 15.14
N ARG A 36 -0.82 15.92 15.56
CA ARG A 36 -1.73 14.74 15.57
C ARG A 36 -2.21 14.24 14.20
N LYS A 37 -1.74 14.81 13.10
CA LYS A 37 -2.00 14.33 11.75
C LYS A 37 -0.86 13.42 11.31
N THR A 38 -1.15 12.15 11.10
CA THR A 38 -0.22 11.20 10.49
C THR A 38 -0.03 11.55 9.01
N GLU A 39 1.21 11.77 8.59
CA GLU A 39 1.58 12.10 7.21
C GLU A 39 2.33 10.94 6.53
N ALA A 40 3.11 10.19 7.30
CA ALA A 40 3.79 8.98 6.88
C ALA A 40 3.70 7.91 7.97
N VAL A 41 3.98 6.67 7.58
CA VAL A 41 4.07 5.53 8.51
C VAL A 41 5.39 4.82 8.26
N MET A 42 6.12 4.54 9.33
CA MET A 42 7.27 3.67 9.36
C MET A 42 6.83 2.27 9.79
N VAL A 43 7.24 1.28 9.02
CA VAL A 43 7.03 -0.14 9.30
C VAL A 43 8.34 -0.90 9.07
N PRO A 44 8.54 -2.08 9.69
CA PRO A 44 9.59 -2.99 9.29
C PRO A 44 9.44 -3.37 7.82
N VAL A 45 10.57 -3.61 7.14
CA VAL A 45 10.58 -3.94 5.70
C VAL A 45 9.80 -5.21 5.42
N GLU A 46 9.95 -6.24 6.26
CA GLU A 46 9.19 -7.48 6.16
C GLU A 46 7.67 -7.28 6.23
N VAL A 47 7.20 -6.34 7.06
CA VAL A 47 5.76 -5.99 7.14
C VAL A 47 5.31 -5.31 5.85
N PHE A 48 6.13 -4.40 5.31
CA PHE A 48 5.85 -3.77 4.02
C PHE A 48 5.79 -4.79 2.89
N ASP A 49 6.77 -5.69 2.82
CA ASP A 49 6.85 -6.74 1.79
C ASP A 49 5.64 -7.68 1.86
N GLU A 50 5.21 -8.08 3.06
CA GLU A 50 4.01 -8.89 3.26
C GLU A 50 2.74 -8.17 2.76
N LEU A 51 2.59 -6.87 3.04
CA LEU A 51 1.45 -6.08 2.58
C LEU A 51 1.41 -5.94 1.05
N ILE A 52 2.57 -5.72 0.42
CA ILE A 52 2.69 -5.64 -1.04
C ILE A 52 2.41 -7.01 -1.67
N ALA A 53 2.99 -8.08 -1.12
CA ALA A 53 2.77 -9.44 -1.59
C ALA A 53 1.28 -9.84 -1.49
N GLU A 54 0.61 -9.48 -0.40
CA GLU A 54 -0.82 -9.76 -0.22
C GLU A 54 -1.68 -9.00 -1.23
N ARG A 55 -1.34 -7.75 -1.52
CA ARG A 55 -2.04 -6.97 -2.56
C ARG A 55 -1.82 -7.57 -3.95
N ALA A 56 -0.60 -7.99 -4.28
CA ALA A 56 -0.30 -8.67 -5.54
C ALA A 56 -1.06 -10.00 -5.67
N ARG A 57 -1.10 -10.81 -4.60
CA ARG A 57 -1.90 -12.06 -4.55
C ARG A 57 -3.39 -11.77 -4.79
N SER A 58 -3.92 -10.74 -4.16
CA SER A 58 -5.32 -10.34 -4.32
C SER A 58 -5.65 -9.97 -5.78
N VAL A 59 -4.77 -9.22 -6.46
CA VAL A 59 -4.93 -8.89 -7.89
C VAL A 59 -4.89 -10.16 -8.75
N MET A 60 -3.91 -11.04 -8.51
CA MET A 60 -3.77 -12.29 -9.24
C MET A 60 -5.01 -13.19 -9.08
N GLN A 61 -5.55 -13.29 -7.87
CA GLN A 61 -6.78 -14.05 -7.58
C GLN A 61 -7.99 -13.44 -8.28
N ALA A 62 -8.15 -12.11 -8.25
CA ALA A 62 -9.23 -11.43 -8.96
C ALA A 62 -9.15 -11.66 -10.47
N ALA A 63 -7.97 -11.54 -11.07
CA ALA A 63 -7.77 -11.80 -12.50
C ALA A 63 -8.02 -13.28 -12.87
N ALA A 64 -7.63 -14.21 -12.01
CA ALA A 64 -7.93 -15.64 -12.19
C ALA A 64 -9.44 -15.92 -12.13
N SER A 65 -10.17 -15.26 -11.22
CA SER A 65 -11.63 -15.36 -11.14
C SER A 65 -12.31 -14.86 -12.42
N VAL A 66 -11.88 -13.73 -12.97
CA VAL A 66 -12.39 -13.20 -14.24
C VAL A 66 -12.14 -14.20 -15.39
N ARG A 67 -10.94 -14.76 -15.45
CA ARG A 67 -10.59 -15.79 -16.46
C ARG A 67 -11.39 -17.08 -16.32
N ALA A 68 -11.76 -17.48 -15.09
CA ALA A 68 -12.59 -18.66 -14.87
C ALA A 68 -14.00 -18.50 -15.46
N GLU A 69 -14.50 -17.28 -15.56
CA GLU A 69 -15.77 -16.94 -16.23
C GLU A 69 -15.63 -16.81 -17.76
N GLY A 70 -14.47 -17.16 -18.33
CA GLY A 70 -14.20 -17.06 -19.77
C GLY A 70 -13.94 -15.63 -20.26
N LEU A 71 -13.72 -14.68 -19.36
CA LEU A 71 -13.42 -13.29 -19.68
C LEU A 71 -11.91 -13.04 -19.70
N VAL A 72 -11.49 -12.01 -20.44
CA VAL A 72 -10.08 -11.58 -20.54
C VAL A 72 -9.92 -10.25 -19.82
N VAL A 73 -8.88 -10.14 -18.98
CA VAL A 73 -8.45 -8.85 -18.43
C VAL A 73 -7.56 -8.18 -19.46
N GLU A 74 -7.93 -6.97 -19.89
CA GLU A 74 -7.14 -6.19 -20.84
C GLU A 74 -5.80 -5.75 -20.24
N ALA A 75 -4.76 -5.68 -21.09
CA ALA A 75 -3.41 -5.33 -20.66
C ALA A 75 -3.32 -3.94 -19.99
N ASP A 76 -4.12 -2.97 -20.44
CA ASP A 76 -4.16 -1.64 -19.84
C ASP A 76 -4.77 -1.66 -18.43
N VAL A 77 -5.80 -2.49 -18.21
CA VAL A 77 -6.38 -2.71 -16.87
C VAL A 77 -5.35 -3.40 -15.97
N GLU A 78 -4.64 -4.40 -16.48
CA GLU A 78 -3.58 -5.10 -15.75
C GLU A 78 -2.49 -4.11 -15.30
N ALA A 79 -1.98 -3.27 -16.21
CA ALA A 79 -0.98 -2.25 -15.91
C ALA A 79 -1.44 -1.24 -14.84
N ILE A 80 -2.70 -0.80 -14.89
CA ILE A 80 -3.26 0.11 -13.87
C ILE A 80 -3.35 -0.60 -12.52
N THR A 81 -3.83 -1.84 -12.48
CA THR A 81 -3.96 -2.61 -11.23
C THR A 81 -2.61 -2.98 -10.62
N GLU A 82 -1.56 -3.19 -11.44
CA GLU A 82 -0.20 -3.42 -10.97
C GLU A 82 0.39 -2.19 -10.27
N ARG A 83 0.20 -1.00 -10.83
CA ARG A 83 0.63 0.27 -10.19
C ARG A 83 -0.07 0.48 -8.84
N TRP A 84 -1.35 0.12 -8.75
CA TRP A 84 -2.09 0.12 -7.49
C TRP A 84 -1.56 -0.94 -6.50
N ALA A 85 -1.22 -2.13 -6.99
CA ALA A 85 -0.64 -3.21 -6.19
C ALA A 85 0.69 -2.78 -5.55
N ARG A 86 1.52 -2.04 -6.29
CA ARG A 86 2.79 -1.46 -5.82
C ARG A 86 2.63 -0.20 -4.95
N GLY A 87 1.40 0.29 -4.78
CA GLY A 87 1.10 1.47 -3.96
C GLY A 87 1.47 2.81 -4.61
N GLU A 88 1.75 2.82 -5.91
CA GLU A 88 2.08 4.05 -6.66
C GLU A 88 0.87 4.95 -6.89
N ILE A 89 -0.33 4.35 -6.90
CA ILE A 89 -1.60 5.05 -7.03
C ILE A 89 -2.58 4.58 -5.96
N SER A 90 -3.46 5.49 -5.54
CA SER A 90 -4.56 5.17 -4.63
C SER A 90 -5.64 4.32 -5.31
N THR A 91 -6.48 3.66 -4.51
CA THR A 91 -7.66 2.93 -5.01
C THR A 91 -8.61 3.84 -5.81
N ALA A 92 -8.75 5.10 -5.42
CA ALA A 92 -9.59 6.07 -6.13
C ALA A 92 -9.02 6.38 -7.52
N GLN A 93 -7.71 6.61 -7.61
CA GLN A 93 -7.02 6.83 -8.89
C GLN A 93 -7.07 5.59 -9.79
N MET A 94 -6.91 4.39 -9.23
CA MET A 94 -7.05 3.13 -9.98
C MET A 94 -8.44 3.02 -10.62
N ARG A 95 -9.50 3.18 -9.84
CA ARG A 95 -10.89 3.09 -10.34
C ARG A 95 -11.18 4.14 -11.40
N GLU A 96 -10.71 5.35 -11.20
CA GLU A 96 -10.88 6.45 -12.16
C GLU A 96 -10.14 6.19 -13.47
N GLN A 97 -8.91 5.67 -13.42
CA GLN A 97 -8.14 5.34 -14.62
C GLN A 97 -8.79 4.19 -15.40
N VAL A 98 -9.23 3.12 -14.73
CA VAL A 98 -9.96 2.01 -15.37
C VAL A 98 -11.25 2.51 -16.01
N ARG A 99 -12.03 3.34 -15.31
CA ARG A 99 -13.26 3.93 -15.85
C ARG A 99 -13.00 4.72 -17.15
N ARG A 100 -11.94 5.52 -17.19
CA ARG A 100 -11.58 6.30 -18.37
C ARG A 100 -11.20 5.48 -19.60
N LEU A 101 -10.68 4.26 -19.42
CA LEU A 101 -10.40 3.37 -20.56
C LEU A 101 -11.67 3.04 -21.35
N TYR A 102 -12.79 2.90 -20.64
CA TYR A 102 -14.07 2.50 -21.22
C TYR A 102 -15.02 3.68 -21.50
N ASP A 103 -14.77 4.85 -20.89
CA ASP A 103 -15.48 6.11 -21.18
C ASP A 103 -14.88 6.85 -22.41
N ALA A 104 -13.76 6.37 -22.97
CA ALA A 104 -13.17 6.94 -24.19
C ALA A 104 -14.00 6.53 -25.42
N PRO A 105 -14.37 7.48 -26.31
CA PRO A 105 -15.20 7.23 -27.49
C PRO A 105 -14.52 6.36 -28.55
#